data_AF-A0A3B3BHD2-F1
#
_entry.id   AF-A0A3B3BHD2-F1
#
_cell.length_a   1.000
_cell.length_b   1.000
_cell.length_c   1.000
_cell.angle_alpha   90.00
_cell.angle_beta   90.00
_cell.angle_gamma   90.00
#
_symmetry.space_group_name_H-M   'P 1'
#
loop_
_entity.id
_entity.type
_entity.pdbx_description
1 polymer ?
#
loop_
_entity_poly.entity_id
_entity_poly.type
_entity_poly.pdbx_seq_one_letter_code
_entity_poly.pdbx_strand_id
1 'polypeptide(L)'
;MLILLLQAVTKTKHPVVVVGSSCLQREDGAAVMAAVSSIARKAHVSGEVEETWKIVNVLHRVASQVAALDLGYKPGVKTIRENPPKVLFLLGADSGSVTRQDLPEDSLVIYQGHHGDVGAPMADIILPGAAYTEKRGTYVNTEGRAQQTRVAVTPPGMAREDWRIIRAISELAGVKLPYETLDEVRNRLAEVSPNLVRYDEVEEANYSKQVAELFQTVNQALLTEPLVPPQLTVRDFYMTDPVSRASQTMAKCVKAVTEGAQAVDEPTIC
;
A
#
# COMPACT_ATOMS: atom_id res chain seq x y z
N MET A 1 -17.72 3.04 -28.86
CA MET A 1 -16.67 3.65 -28.01
C MET A 1 -15.53 2.68 -27.68
N LEU A 2 -15.82 1.49 -27.12
CA LEU A 2 -14.78 0.51 -26.72
C LEU A 2 -13.88 0.02 -27.88
N ILE A 3 -14.45 -0.19 -29.07
CA ILE A 3 -13.71 -0.63 -30.27
C ILE A 3 -12.71 0.44 -30.75
N LEU A 4 -13.09 1.72 -30.71
CA LEU A 4 -12.22 2.84 -31.09
C LEU A 4 -11.03 2.98 -30.14
N LEU A 5 -11.25 2.75 -28.85
CA LEU A 5 -10.21 2.85 -27.83
C LEU A 5 -9.19 1.71 -27.97
N LEU A 6 -9.66 0.49 -28.26
CA LEU A 6 -8.78 -0.64 -28.55
C LEU A 6 -7.96 -0.41 -29.82
N GLN A 7 -8.57 0.14 -30.87
CA GLN A 7 -7.88 0.51 -32.11
C GLN A 7 -6.80 1.58 -31.88
N ALA A 8 -7.06 2.57 -31.03
CA ALA A 8 -6.09 3.60 -30.67
C ALA A 8 -4.88 2.99 -29.94
N VAL A 9 -5.12 2.07 -29.01
CA VAL A 9 -4.07 1.38 -28.25
C VAL A 9 -3.19 0.51 -29.17
N THR A 10 -3.78 -0.19 -30.15
CA THR A 10 -3.02 -1.04 -31.09
C THR A 10 -2.21 -0.25 -32.13
N LYS A 11 -2.63 0.98 -32.46
CA LYS A 11 -1.96 1.82 -33.49
C LYS A 11 -0.84 2.71 -32.94
N THR A 12 -0.56 2.63 -31.64
CA THR A 12 0.42 3.48 -30.96
C THR A 12 1.67 2.66 -30.66
N LYS A 13 2.85 3.25 -30.83
CA LYS A 13 4.14 2.59 -30.51
C LYS A 13 4.41 2.48 -29.01
N HIS A 14 3.88 3.43 -28.25
CA HIS A 14 4.08 3.55 -26.80
C HIS A 14 2.75 3.69 -26.04
N PRO A 15 1.85 2.70 -26.12
CA PRO A 15 0.58 2.76 -25.40
C PRO A 15 0.81 2.57 -23.89
N VAL A 16 0.05 3.28 -23.07
CA VAL A 16 0.08 3.18 -21.61
C VAL A 16 -1.31 2.86 -21.10
N VAL A 17 -1.42 1.81 -20.28
CA VAL A 17 -2.64 1.43 -19.58
C VAL A 17 -2.35 1.47 -18.08
N VAL A 18 -2.95 2.44 -17.38
CA VAL A 18 -2.80 2.61 -15.93
C VAL A 18 -4.04 2.09 -15.22
N VAL A 19 -3.85 1.17 -14.28
CA VAL A 19 -4.91 0.62 -13.43
C VAL A 19 -4.73 1.16 -12.02
N GLY A 20 -5.76 1.79 -11.47
CA GLY A 20 -5.76 2.20 -10.07
C GLY A 20 -5.81 0.97 -9.16
N SER A 21 -4.91 0.90 -8.17
CA SER A 21 -4.87 -0.20 -7.18
C SER A 21 -6.18 -0.38 -6.41
N SER A 22 -7.03 0.65 -6.30
CA SER A 22 -8.38 0.55 -5.73
C SER A 22 -9.28 -0.43 -6.49
N CYS A 23 -9.18 -0.46 -7.82
CA CYS A 23 -10.01 -1.32 -8.65
C CYS A 23 -9.67 -2.80 -8.42
N LEU A 24 -8.41 -3.09 -8.04
CA LEU A 24 -7.93 -4.44 -7.75
C LEU A 24 -8.35 -4.95 -6.36
N GLN A 25 -8.92 -4.09 -5.51
CA GLN A 25 -9.44 -4.46 -4.19
C GLN A 25 -10.90 -4.94 -4.23
N ARG A 26 -11.57 -4.81 -5.37
CA ARG A 26 -12.90 -5.40 -5.58
C ARG A 26 -12.83 -6.92 -5.59
N GLU A 27 -13.96 -7.57 -5.35
CA GLU A 27 -14.05 -9.04 -5.40
C GLU A 27 -13.63 -9.60 -6.77
N ASP A 28 -13.90 -8.88 -7.86
CA ASP A 28 -13.49 -9.20 -9.22
C ASP A 28 -12.19 -8.56 -9.67
N GLY A 29 -11.34 -8.12 -8.73
CA GLY A 29 -10.05 -7.47 -9.04
C GLY A 29 -9.14 -8.31 -9.94
N ALA A 30 -9.18 -9.65 -9.80
CA ALA A 30 -8.44 -10.55 -10.67
C ALA A 30 -8.99 -10.56 -12.12
N ALA A 31 -10.31 -10.51 -12.29
CA ALA A 31 -10.95 -10.39 -13.60
C ALA A 31 -10.63 -9.03 -14.26
N VAL A 32 -10.61 -7.95 -13.47
CA VAL A 32 -10.20 -6.61 -13.95
C VAL A 32 -8.76 -6.64 -14.47
N MET A 33 -7.83 -7.22 -13.70
CA MET A 33 -6.43 -7.33 -14.12
C MET A 33 -6.26 -8.26 -15.33
N ALA A 34 -7.04 -9.35 -15.42
CA ALA A 34 -7.03 -10.22 -16.59
C ALA A 34 -7.52 -9.51 -17.85
N ALA A 35 -8.55 -8.67 -17.75
CA ALA A 35 -9.04 -7.85 -18.86
C ALA A 35 -7.98 -6.84 -19.33
N VAL A 36 -7.29 -6.19 -18.39
CA VAL A 36 -6.18 -5.25 -18.68
C VAL A 36 -5.01 -5.97 -19.37
N SER A 37 -4.63 -7.14 -18.85
CA SER A 37 -3.58 -7.97 -19.44
C SER A 37 -3.94 -8.40 -20.87
N SER A 38 -5.22 -8.72 -21.12
CA SER A 38 -5.72 -9.03 -22.47
C SER A 38 -5.63 -7.85 -23.43
N ILE A 39 -5.90 -6.62 -22.96
CA ILE A 39 -5.72 -5.39 -23.76
C ILE A 39 -4.25 -5.21 -24.15
N ALA A 40 -3.34 -5.31 -23.18
CA ALA A 40 -1.91 -5.16 -23.44
C ALA A 40 -1.35 -6.24 -24.37
N ARG A 41 -1.76 -7.50 -24.18
CA ARG A 41 -1.39 -8.61 -25.07
C ARG A 41 -1.85 -8.36 -26.50
N LYS A 42 -3.09 -7.91 -26.70
CA LYS A 42 -3.59 -7.56 -28.04
C LYS A 42 -2.75 -6.44 -28.67
N ALA A 43 -2.40 -5.42 -27.89
CA ALA A 43 -1.54 -4.33 -28.35
C ALA A 43 -0.15 -4.82 -28.79
N HIS A 44 0.46 -5.77 -28.07
CA HIS A 44 1.73 -6.40 -28.47
C HIS A 44 1.60 -7.29 -29.72
N VAL A 45 0.53 -8.08 -29.84
CA VAL A 45 0.39 -9.06 -30.94
C VAL A 45 0.00 -8.38 -32.26
N SER A 46 -0.88 -7.38 -32.21
CA SER A 46 -1.48 -6.78 -33.42
C SER A 46 -1.10 -5.32 -33.63
N GLY A 47 -0.21 -4.77 -32.81
CA GLY A 47 0.14 -3.35 -32.84
C GLY A 47 1.60 -3.09 -33.21
N GLU A 48 1.97 -1.81 -33.23
CA GLU A 48 3.32 -1.33 -33.53
C GLU A 48 4.15 -1.11 -32.26
N VAL A 49 3.83 -1.80 -31.17
CA VAL A 49 4.44 -1.57 -29.86
C VAL A 49 5.90 -2.01 -29.87
N GLU A 50 6.76 -1.14 -29.36
CA GLU A 50 8.19 -1.44 -29.18
C GLU A 50 8.37 -2.59 -28.18
N GLU A 51 9.26 -3.54 -28.47
CA GLU A 51 9.41 -4.79 -27.70
C GLU A 51 9.77 -4.57 -26.23
N THR A 52 10.51 -3.51 -25.93
CA THR A 52 10.94 -3.14 -24.57
C THR A 52 9.88 -2.34 -23.81
N TRP A 53 8.84 -1.85 -24.50
CA TRP A 53 7.87 -0.92 -23.92
C TRP A 53 6.86 -1.61 -23.00
N LYS A 54 6.76 -1.13 -21.77
CA LYS A 54 5.85 -1.68 -20.75
C LYS A 54 4.49 -0.98 -20.84
N ILE A 55 3.46 -1.72 -21.25
CA ILE A 55 2.11 -1.17 -21.43
C ILE A 55 1.35 -1.07 -20.10
N VAL A 56 1.37 -2.13 -19.31
CA VAL A 56 0.53 -2.27 -18.10
C VAL A 56 1.25 -1.65 -16.92
N ASN A 57 0.58 -0.69 -16.27
CA ASN A 57 1.07 -0.01 -15.09
C ASN A 57 0.00 -0.07 -14.00
N VAL A 58 0.39 -0.37 -12.76
CA VAL A 58 -0.52 -0.31 -11.61
C VAL A 58 -0.15 0.91 -10.78
N LEU A 59 -1.11 1.81 -10.58
CA LEU A 59 -0.93 2.99 -9.75
C LEU A 59 -1.29 2.65 -8.30
N HIS A 60 -0.25 2.46 -7.50
CA HIS A 60 -0.37 2.21 -6.06
C HIS A 60 -0.63 3.53 -5.31
N ARG A 61 -1.50 3.46 -4.29
CA ARG A 61 -1.82 4.60 -3.41
C ARG A 61 -1.23 4.51 -2.01
N VAL A 62 -0.63 3.35 -1.66
CA VAL A 62 -0.14 3.05 -0.31
C VAL A 62 1.37 2.84 -0.38
N ALA A 63 2.13 3.65 0.35
CA ALA A 63 3.60 3.67 0.29
C ALA A 63 4.28 2.37 0.79
N SER A 64 3.59 1.58 1.61
CA SER A 64 4.10 0.28 2.09
C SER A 64 3.78 -0.88 1.13
N GLN A 65 2.84 -0.71 0.20
CA GLN A 65 2.26 -1.83 -0.54
C GLN A 65 3.26 -2.50 -1.48
N VAL A 66 4.06 -1.72 -2.23
CA VAL A 66 5.00 -2.27 -3.21
C VAL A 66 6.11 -3.04 -2.50
N ALA A 67 6.72 -2.46 -1.46
CA ALA A 67 7.71 -3.14 -0.64
C ALA A 67 7.16 -4.43 0.01
N ALA A 68 5.90 -4.43 0.45
CA ALA A 68 5.26 -5.63 1.00
C ALA A 68 5.10 -6.73 -0.06
N LEU A 69 4.75 -6.37 -1.31
CA LEU A 69 4.67 -7.32 -2.41
C LEU A 69 6.05 -7.89 -2.79
N ASP A 70 7.09 -7.04 -2.82
CA ASP A 70 8.48 -7.48 -3.06
C ASP A 70 8.99 -8.42 -1.97
N LEU A 71 8.57 -8.20 -0.71
CA LEU A 71 8.83 -9.09 0.43
C LEU A 71 8.01 -10.39 0.41
N GLY A 72 7.08 -10.55 -0.54
CA GLY A 72 6.22 -11.72 -0.65
C GLY A 72 5.07 -11.76 0.36
N TYR A 73 4.64 -10.63 0.90
CA TYR A 73 3.44 -10.57 1.75
C TYR A 73 2.20 -10.89 0.91
N LYS A 74 1.24 -11.57 1.52
CA LYS A 74 -0.07 -11.79 0.88
C LYS A 74 -0.90 -10.51 1.00
N PRO A 75 -1.30 -9.88 -0.13
CA PRO A 75 -2.09 -8.65 -0.08
C PRO A 75 -3.53 -8.92 0.40
N GLY A 76 -4.11 -7.92 1.07
CA GLY A 76 -5.48 -7.99 1.58
C GLY A 76 -5.62 -8.79 2.87
N VAL A 77 -6.85 -8.88 3.36
CA VAL A 77 -7.19 -9.46 4.69
C VAL A 77 -8.13 -10.64 4.59
N LYS A 78 -8.40 -11.13 3.38
CA LYS A 78 -9.35 -12.23 3.13
C LYS A 78 -9.01 -13.48 3.96
N THR A 79 -7.74 -13.88 3.98
CA THR A 79 -7.28 -15.02 4.78
C THR A 79 -7.50 -14.84 6.28
N ILE A 80 -7.37 -13.61 6.79
CA ILE A 80 -7.61 -13.28 8.19
C ILE A 80 -9.11 -13.40 8.50
N ARG A 81 -9.98 -12.91 7.62
CA ARG A 81 -11.44 -12.98 7.81
C ARG A 81 -11.98 -14.41 7.68
N GLU A 82 -11.44 -15.20 6.77
CA GLU A 82 -11.82 -16.60 6.58
C GLU A 82 -11.31 -17.49 7.71
N ASN A 83 -10.15 -17.19 8.28
CA ASN A 83 -9.55 -17.93 9.38
C ASN A 83 -9.02 -16.97 10.46
N PRO A 84 -9.90 -16.41 11.30
CA PRO A 84 -9.52 -15.43 12.31
C PRO A 84 -8.46 -15.97 13.29
N PRO A 85 -7.32 -15.27 13.45
CA PRO A 85 -6.23 -15.75 14.28
C PRO A 85 -6.45 -15.43 15.76
N LYS A 86 -5.87 -16.25 16.65
CA LYS A 86 -5.80 -15.96 18.09
C LYS A 86 -4.88 -14.79 18.44
N VAL A 87 -3.94 -14.45 17.58
CA VAL A 87 -3.04 -13.30 17.75
C VAL A 87 -3.04 -12.52 16.44
N LEU A 88 -3.44 -11.25 16.51
CA LEU A 88 -3.40 -10.32 15.38
C LEU A 88 -2.41 -9.19 15.68
N PHE A 89 -1.38 -9.07 14.85
CA PHE A 89 -0.40 -7.98 14.94
C PHE A 89 -0.71 -6.92 13.87
N LEU A 90 -1.06 -5.71 14.31
CA LEU A 90 -1.38 -4.56 13.50
C LEU A 90 -0.17 -3.62 13.44
N LEU A 91 0.59 -3.67 12.35
CA LEU A 91 1.71 -2.75 12.12
C LEU A 91 1.22 -1.48 11.42
N GLY A 92 0.85 -0.45 12.20
CA GLY A 92 0.31 0.82 11.70
C GLY A 92 -0.95 0.66 10.86
N ALA A 93 -1.74 -0.40 11.12
CA ALA A 93 -2.90 -0.75 10.32
C ALA A 93 -4.15 0.00 10.82
N ASP A 94 -4.45 1.12 10.17
CA ASP A 94 -5.53 2.04 10.55
C ASP A 94 -6.55 2.28 9.41
N SER A 95 -6.65 1.34 8.47
CA SER A 95 -7.63 1.42 7.37
C SER A 95 -9.01 0.88 7.74
N GLY A 96 -9.16 0.28 8.94
CA GLY A 96 -10.40 -0.40 9.35
C GLY A 96 -10.71 -1.66 8.54
N SER A 97 -9.70 -2.26 7.90
CA SER A 97 -9.91 -3.45 7.05
C SER A 97 -10.19 -4.73 7.85
N VAL A 98 -9.84 -4.76 9.13
CA VAL A 98 -10.23 -5.80 10.08
C VAL A 98 -10.68 -5.07 11.35
N THR A 99 -11.83 -5.44 11.90
CA THR A 99 -12.34 -4.89 13.16
C THR A 99 -12.42 -5.98 14.23
N ARG A 100 -12.70 -5.59 15.48
CA ARG A 100 -12.85 -6.56 16.58
C ARG A 100 -13.99 -7.57 16.32
N GLN A 101 -15.02 -7.20 15.57
CA GLN A 101 -16.12 -8.10 15.21
C GLN A 101 -15.71 -9.21 14.22
N ASP A 102 -14.61 -9.01 13.48
CA ASP A 102 -14.07 -10.02 12.57
C ASP A 102 -13.25 -11.10 13.32
N LEU A 103 -13.07 -10.96 14.64
CA LEU A 103 -12.16 -11.76 15.45
C LEU A 103 -12.89 -12.50 16.60
N PRO A 104 -12.43 -13.69 17.00
CA PRO A 104 -12.85 -14.34 18.23
C PRO A 104 -12.62 -13.44 19.46
N GLU A 105 -13.49 -13.57 20.47
CA GLU A 105 -13.40 -12.77 21.70
C GLU A 105 -12.04 -12.92 22.41
N ASP A 106 -11.46 -14.13 22.38
CA ASP A 106 -10.18 -14.48 22.99
C ASP A 106 -8.95 -14.11 22.14
N SER A 107 -9.15 -13.39 21.02
CA SER A 107 -8.03 -12.94 20.19
C SER A 107 -7.24 -11.83 20.88
N LEU A 108 -5.91 -11.99 20.92
CA LEU A 108 -4.99 -10.96 21.35
C LEU A 108 -4.65 -10.04 20.17
N VAL A 109 -5.01 -8.77 20.26
CA VAL A 109 -4.70 -7.74 19.27
C VAL A 109 -3.54 -6.88 19.76
N ILE A 110 -2.44 -6.88 19.02
CA ILE A 110 -1.26 -6.06 19.27
C ILE A 110 -1.21 -4.97 18.22
N TYR A 111 -1.29 -3.70 18.62
CA TYR A 111 -1.10 -2.57 17.71
C TYR A 111 0.29 -1.98 17.91
N GLN A 112 1.08 -1.95 16.85
CA GLN A 112 2.35 -1.23 16.79
C GLN A 112 2.23 -0.09 15.79
N GLY A 113 2.20 1.14 16.27
CA GLY A 113 2.03 2.32 15.42
C GLY A 113 2.40 3.61 16.15
N HIS A 114 2.29 4.72 15.45
CA HIS A 114 2.74 6.03 15.92
C HIS A 114 1.59 7.02 16.18
N HIS A 115 0.36 6.74 15.70
CA HIS A 115 -0.86 7.49 16.07
C HIS A 115 -1.88 6.52 16.68
N GLY A 116 -2.68 7.00 17.63
CA GLY A 116 -3.80 6.23 18.16
C GLY A 116 -5.09 6.52 17.39
N ASP A 117 -5.25 5.93 16.21
CA ASP A 117 -6.39 6.21 15.31
C ASP A 117 -7.40 5.05 15.28
N VAL A 118 -7.42 4.22 14.24
CA VAL A 118 -8.47 3.18 14.06
C VAL A 118 -8.07 1.86 14.71
N GLY A 119 -6.81 1.43 14.55
CA GLY A 119 -6.31 0.15 15.03
C GLY A 119 -5.96 0.14 16.52
N ALA A 120 -5.51 1.28 17.06
CA ALA A 120 -5.09 1.37 18.45
C ALA A 120 -6.24 1.16 19.46
N PRO A 121 -7.45 1.74 19.28
CA PRO A 121 -8.56 1.57 20.23
C PRO A 121 -9.09 0.14 20.36
N MET A 122 -8.87 -0.73 19.36
CA MET A 122 -9.29 -2.14 19.40
C MET A 122 -8.22 -3.09 19.93
N ALA A 123 -7.03 -2.57 20.25
CA ALA A 123 -5.87 -3.37 20.66
C ALA A 123 -5.87 -3.66 22.16
N ASP A 124 -5.42 -4.87 22.51
CA ASP A 124 -5.17 -5.28 23.90
C ASP A 124 -3.78 -4.80 24.36
N ILE A 125 -2.82 -4.71 23.43
CA ILE A 125 -1.46 -4.22 23.67
C ILE A 125 -1.12 -3.15 22.63
N ILE A 126 -0.63 -1.99 23.10
CA ILE A 126 -0.16 -0.90 22.24
C ILE A 126 1.35 -0.76 22.39
N LEU A 127 2.05 -0.78 21.27
CA LEU A 127 3.50 -0.63 21.17
C LEU A 127 3.83 0.64 20.38
N PRO A 128 4.35 1.70 21.02
CA PRO A 128 4.60 2.97 20.34
C PRO A 128 5.78 2.86 19.37
N GLY A 129 5.47 2.91 18.08
CA GLY A 129 6.43 2.92 16.98
C GLY A 129 6.84 4.34 16.56
N ALA A 130 7.82 4.43 15.66
CA ALA A 130 8.34 5.69 15.14
C ALA A 130 7.60 6.13 13.86
N ALA A 131 7.37 7.44 13.69
CA ALA A 131 6.87 8.02 12.45
C ALA A 131 7.94 7.98 11.33
N TYR A 132 7.53 8.27 10.09
CA TYR A 132 8.43 8.21 8.92
C TYR A 132 9.60 9.21 8.99
N THR A 133 9.42 10.35 9.66
CA THR A 133 10.45 11.37 9.91
C THR A 133 11.44 11.00 11.01
N GLU A 134 11.14 9.93 11.77
CA GLU A 134 11.84 9.57 13.00
C GLU A 134 12.74 8.34 12.87
N LYS A 135 12.75 7.73 11.68
CA LYS A 135 13.45 6.46 11.42
C LYS A 135 14.09 6.44 10.04
N ARG A 136 15.11 5.60 9.89
CA ARG A 136 15.75 5.30 8.60
C ARG A 136 15.07 4.09 7.92
N GLY A 137 13.90 4.30 7.34
CA GLY A 137 13.13 3.26 6.65
C GLY A 137 13.42 3.21 5.16
N THR A 138 13.35 2.01 4.57
CA THR A 138 13.25 1.83 3.12
C THR A 138 11.77 1.89 2.72
N TYR A 139 11.43 2.70 1.72
CA TYR A 139 10.12 2.75 1.07
C TYR A 139 10.29 2.47 -0.42
N VAL A 140 9.29 1.86 -1.04
CA VAL A 140 9.30 1.57 -2.48
C VAL A 140 8.10 2.27 -3.12
N ASN A 141 8.36 3.11 -4.11
CA ASN A 141 7.32 3.85 -4.80
C ASN A 141 6.61 2.97 -5.86
N THR A 142 5.60 3.53 -6.54
CA THR A 142 4.76 2.77 -7.49
C THR A 142 5.48 2.23 -8.72
N GLU A 143 6.67 2.74 -9.06
CA GLU A 143 7.49 2.28 -10.18
C GLU A 143 8.55 1.25 -9.75
N GLY A 144 8.57 0.86 -8.47
CA GLY A 144 9.53 -0.12 -7.94
C GLY A 144 10.87 0.47 -7.47
N ARG A 145 11.00 1.81 -7.42
CA ARG A 145 12.22 2.47 -6.93
C ARG A 145 12.29 2.40 -5.42
N ALA A 146 13.34 1.78 -4.88
CA ALA A 146 13.65 1.81 -3.47
C ALA A 146 14.23 3.17 -3.07
N GLN A 147 13.73 3.76 -2.00
CA GLN A 147 14.14 5.04 -1.45
C GLN A 147 14.30 4.93 0.05
N GLN A 148 15.13 5.80 0.63
CA GLN A 148 15.42 5.76 2.07
C GLN A 148 15.04 7.08 2.74
N THR A 149 14.29 7.00 3.85
CA THR A 149 14.11 8.15 4.74
C THR A 149 15.35 8.40 5.58
N ARG A 150 15.50 9.64 6.04
CA ARG A 150 16.52 10.04 7.01
C ARG A 150 15.83 10.50 8.29
N VAL A 151 16.50 10.28 9.41
CA VAL A 151 16.01 10.75 10.73
C VAL A 151 16.12 12.25 10.76
N ALA A 152 14.98 12.93 10.85
CA ALA A 152 14.91 14.38 11.02
C ALA A 152 14.80 14.74 12.52
N VAL A 153 14.02 13.97 13.27
CA VAL A 153 13.81 14.11 14.72
C VAL A 153 13.76 12.73 15.37
N THR A 154 14.00 12.63 16.67
CA THR A 154 13.88 11.34 17.38
C THR A 154 12.44 11.04 17.75
N PRO A 155 12.03 9.75 17.83
CA PRO A 155 10.68 9.39 18.27
C PRO A 155 10.33 9.99 19.64
N PRO A 156 9.09 10.48 19.84
CA PRO A 156 8.70 11.13 21.08
C PRO A 156 8.58 10.12 22.24
N GLY A 157 8.98 10.55 23.44
CA GLY A 157 8.81 9.80 24.68
C GLY A 157 9.43 8.41 24.64
N MET A 158 8.58 7.38 24.79
CA MET A 158 9.01 5.97 24.84
C MET A 158 8.88 5.24 23.49
N ALA A 159 8.55 5.96 22.41
CA ALA A 159 8.50 5.37 21.07
C ALA A 159 9.87 4.86 20.63
N ARG A 160 9.90 3.81 19.80
CA ARG A 160 11.13 3.18 19.29
C ARG A 160 11.00 2.89 17.80
N GLU A 161 12.14 2.69 17.13
CA GLU A 161 12.14 2.23 15.74
C GLU A 161 11.44 0.87 15.61
N ASP A 162 10.60 0.73 14.59
CA ASP A 162 9.64 -0.38 14.51
C ASP A 162 10.28 -1.76 14.48
N TRP A 163 11.36 -1.91 13.70
CA TRP A 163 12.06 -3.19 13.57
C TRP A 163 12.72 -3.62 14.89
N ARG A 164 13.13 -2.66 15.74
CA ARG A 164 13.72 -2.95 17.06
C ARG A 164 12.68 -3.52 18.02
N ILE A 165 11.44 -3.02 17.96
CA ILE A 165 10.32 -3.53 18.74
C ILE A 165 10.06 -4.99 18.36
N ILE A 166 9.93 -5.29 17.06
CA ILE A 166 9.72 -6.65 16.55
C ILE A 166 10.89 -7.57 16.92
N ARG A 167 12.13 -7.08 16.77
CA ARG A 167 13.33 -7.81 17.16
C ARG A 167 13.35 -8.12 18.67
N ALA A 168 13.00 -7.17 19.53
CA ALA A 168 12.90 -7.41 20.96
C ALA A 168 11.81 -8.44 21.32
N ILE A 169 10.64 -8.35 20.68
CA ILE A 169 9.56 -9.35 20.83
C ILE A 169 10.06 -10.74 20.44
N SER A 170 10.80 -10.86 19.33
CA SER A 170 11.31 -12.15 18.86
C SER A 170 12.22 -12.84 19.88
N GLU A 171 13.02 -12.07 20.62
CA GLU A 171 13.91 -12.59 21.66
C GLU A 171 13.13 -12.99 22.91
N LEU A 172 12.15 -12.20 23.32
CA LEU A 172 11.24 -12.56 24.42
C LEU A 172 10.39 -13.80 24.10
N ALA A 173 10.05 -14.00 22.82
CA ALA A 173 9.32 -15.16 22.33
C ALA A 173 10.21 -16.41 22.14
N GLY A 174 11.51 -16.34 22.41
CA GLY A 174 12.44 -17.46 22.24
C GLY A 174 12.83 -17.77 20.78
N VAL A 175 12.47 -16.90 19.84
CA VAL A 175 12.76 -17.01 18.39
C VAL A 175 13.58 -15.81 17.91
N LYS A 176 14.68 -15.55 18.63
CA LYS A 176 15.55 -14.39 18.42
C LYS A 176 15.97 -14.26 16.94
N LEU A 177 15.57 -13.15 16.31
CA LEU A 177 15.95 -12.86 14.92
C LEU A 177 17.46 -12.55 14.85
N PRO A 178 18.17 -12.99 13.79
CA PRO A 178 19.63 -13.00 13.74
C PRO A 178 20.22 -11.64 13.28
N TYR A 179 19.67 -10.54 13.76
CA TYR A 179 20.15 -9.19 13.46
C TYR A 179 20.00 -8.27 14.67
N GLU A 180 21.01 -7.46 14.90
CA GLU A 180 21.14 -6.50 16.00
C GLU A 180 21.25 -5.06 15.49
N THR A 181 21.65 -4.88 14.23
CA THR A 181 21.82 -3.56 13.60
C THR A 181 20.90 -3.37 12.40
N LEU A 182 20.64 -2.11 12.05
CA LEU A 182 19.82 -1.78 10.88
C LEU A 182 20.48 -2.21 9.57
N ASP A 183 21.82 -2.21 9.51
CA ASP A 183 22.54 -2.67 8.32
C ASP A 183 22.45 -4.19 8.15
N GLU A 184 22.43 -4.96 9.25
CA GLU A 184 22.12 -6.40 9.20
C GLU A 184 20.68 -6.67 8.75
N VAL A 185 19.72 -5.84 9.17
CA VAL A 185 18.34 -5.91 8.64
C VAL A 185 18.32 -5.65 7.13
N ARG A 186 19.12 -4.69 6.64
CA ARG A 186 19.24 -4.44 5.19
C ARG A 186 19.94 -5.57 4.46
N ASN A 187 20.94 -6.22 5.05
CA ASN A 187 21.55 -7.41 4.48
C ASN A 187 20.51 -8.52 4.34
N ARG A 188 19.69 -8.74 5.38
CA ARG A 188 18.57 -9.68 5.31
C ARG A 188 17.54 -9.27 4.24
N LEU A 189 17.30 -7.98 4.09
CA LEU A 189 16.42 -7.45 3.05
C LEU A 189 16.95 -7.77 1.65
N ALA A 190 18.26 -7.63 1.43
CA ALA A 190 18.92 -7.96 0.17
C ALA A 190 18.85 -9.46 -0.16
N GLU A 191 18.88 -10.34 0.85
CA GLU A 191 18.69 -11.79 0.67
C GLU A 191 17.27 -12.15 0.24
N VAL A 192 16.26 -11.40 0.70
CA VAL A 192 14.84 -11.64 0.37
C VAL A 192 14.50 -11.04 -0.98
N SER A 193 14.82 -9.75 -1.17
CA SER A 193 14.58 -9.02 -2.41
C SER A 193 15.68 -7.98 -2.63
N PRO A 194 16.67 -8.24 -3.52
CA PRO A 194 17.82 -7.38 -3.72
C PRO A 194 17.51 -5.94 -4.14
N ASN A 195 16.37 -5.70 -4.81
CA ASN A 195 15.95 -4.37 -5.25
C ASN A 195 15.72 -3.41 -4.06
N LEU A 196 15.38 -3.91 -2.88
CA LEU A 196 15.05 -3.11 -1.69
C LEU A 196 16.27 -2.40 -1.06
N VAL A 197 17.49 -2.71 -1.52
CA VAL A 197 18.72 -2.03 -1.08
C VAL A 197 19.44 -1.29 -2.21
N ARG A 198 18.93 -1.35 -3.44
CA ARG A 198 19.45 -0.61 -4.61
C ARG A 198 18.69 0.71 -4.73
N TYR A 199 19.12 1.68 -3.93
CA TYR A 199 18.43 2.94 -3.79
C TYR A 199 18.51 3.79 -5.05
N ASP A 200 17.40 4.50 -5.33
CA ASP A 200 17.26 5.43 -6.45
C ASP A 200 17.42 4.81 -7.85
N GLU A 201 17.35 3.48 -7.95
CA GLU A 201 17.34 2.72 -9.20
C GLU A 201 15.96 2.08 -9.45
N VAL A 202 15.56 1.96 -10.71
CA VAL A 202 14.36 1.22 -11.12
C VAL A 202 14.83 -0.03 -11.85
N GLU A 203 14.59 -1.18 -11.23
CA GLU A 203 14.91 -2.49 -11.78
C GLU A 203 13.88 -2.88 -12.85
N GLU A 204 14.34 -3.51 -13.93
CA GLU A 204 13.45 -3.92 -15.00
C GLU A 204 12.60 -5.14 -14.61
N ALA A 205 11.27 -5.01 -14.65
CA ALA A 205 10.35 -6.14 -14.58
C ALA A 205 10.25 -6.85 -15.94
N ASN A 206 10.77 -8.07 -16.03
CA ASN A 206 10.94 -8.82 -17.30
C ASN A 206 9.95 -9.98 -17.52
N TYR A 207 9.16 -10.39 -16.51
CA TYR A 207 8.25 -11.54 -16.60
C TYR A 207 6.86 -11.23 -17.19
N SER A 208 6.76 -10.22 -18.07
CA SER A 208 5.46 -9.77 -18.62
C SER A 208 4.73 -10.87 -19.41
N LYS A 209 5.46 -11.73 -20.11
CA LYS A 209 4.89 -12.85 -20.90
C LYS A 209 4.26 -13.90 -19.99
N GLN A 210 4.99 -14.36 -18.96
CA GLN A 210 4.51 -15.35 -17.99
C GLN A 210 3.31 -14.81 -17.20
N VAL A 211 3.36 -13.53 -16.80
CA VAL A 211 2.24 -12.87 -16.14
C VAL A 211 1.00 -12.85 -17.05
N ALA A 212 1.17 -12.55 -18.34
CA ALA A 212 0.06 -12.55 -19.30
C ALA A 212 -0.54 -13.95 -19.52
N GLU A 213 0.25 -15.02 -19.45
CA GLU A 213 -0.22 -16.41 -19.50
C GLU A 213 -1.00 -16.79 -18.24
N LEU A 214 -0.50 -16.43 -17.05
CA LEU A 214 -1.19 -16.67 -15.78
C LEU A 214 -2.57 -15.99 -15.74
N PHE A 215 -2.70 -14.78 -16.29
CA PHE A 215 -3.99 -14.11 -16.34
C PHE A 215 -5.01 -14.78 -17.28
N GLN A 216 -4.60 -15.66 -18.19
CA GLN A 216 -5.52 -16.43 -19.02
C GLN A 216 -6.20 -17.56 -18.25
N THR A 217 -5.61 -18.01 -17.15
CA THR A 217 -6.22 -19.06 -16.30
C THR A 217 -7.23 -18.50 -15.31
N VAL A 218 -7.38 -17.17 -15.23
CA VAL A 218 -8.36 -16.53 -14.35
C VAL A 218 -9.76 -16.77 -14.91
N ASN A 219 -10.50 -17.67 -14.26
CA ASN A 219 -11.90 -17.96 -14.57
C ASN A 219 -12.83 -17.22 -13.60
N GLN A 220 -12.81 -15.89 -13.67
CA GLN A 220 -13.69 -15.02 -12.89
C GLN A 220 -14.38 -14.01 -13.82
N ALA A 221 -15.68 -13.84 -13.64
CA ALA A 221 -16.44 -12.84 -14.40
C ALA A 221 -16.25 -11.43 -13.82
N LEU A 222 -16.30 -10.42 -14.70
CA LEU A 222 -16.39 -9.03 -14.26
C LEU A 222 -17.77 -8.78 -13.65
N LEU A 223 -17.79 -8.08 -12.53
CA LEU A 223 -19.02 -7.60 -11.90
C LEU A 223 -19.63 -6.48 -12.74
N THR A 224 -20.95 -6.37 -12.69
CA THR A 224 -21.72 -5.34 -13.43
C THR A 224 -21.62 -3.96 -12.79
N GLU A 225 -21.24 -3.92 -11.53
CA GLU A 225 -21.09 -2.74 -10.71
C GLU A 225 -20.00 -1.83 -11.29
N PRO A 226 -20.27 -0.52 -11.38
CA PRO A 226 -19.31 0.42 -11.95
C PRO A 226 -18.01 0.47 -11.16
N LEU A 227 -16.91 0.77 -11.85
CA LEU A 227 -15.63 1.05 -11.21
C LEU A 227 -15.66 2.46 -10.61
N VAL A 228 -15.92 2.53 -9.31
CA VAL A 228 -15.99 3.79 -8.55
C VAL A 228 -14.70 3.96 -7.73
N PRO A 229 -13.91 5.02 -7.94
CA PRO A 229 -12.73 5.26 -7.12
C PRO A 229 -13.13 5.66 -5.69
N PRO A 230 -12.30 5.36 -4.67
CA PRO A 230 -12.62 5.66 -3.28
C PRO A 230 -12.60 7.16 -2.95
N GLN A 231 -12.01 7.98 -3.82
CA GLN A 231 -11.94 9.43 -3.68
C GLN A 231 -12.65 10.05 -4.88
N LEU A 232 -13.83 10.61 -4.65
CA LEU A 232 -14.66 11.19 -5.71
C LEU A 232 -14.56 12.71 -5.73
N THR A 233 -14.34 13.30 -4.56
CA THR A 233 -14.32 14.75 -4.36
C THR A 233 -13.02 15.18 -3.71
N VAL A 234 -12.73 16.48 -3.79
CA VAL A 234 -11.54 17.07 -3.14
C VAL A 234 -11.56 16.85 -1.62
N ARG A 235 -12.76 16.76 -1.02
CA ARG A 235 -12.93 16.43 0.41
C ARG A 235 -12.27 15.08 0.77
N ASP A 236 -12.41 14.08 -0.09
CA ASP A 236 -11.95 12.71 0.15
C ASP A 236 -10.43 12.56 0.08
N PHE A 237 -9.72 13.58 -0.42
CA PHE A 237 -8.28 13.59 -0.59
C PHE A 237 -7.50 13.85 0.71
N TYR A 238 -8.00 14.75 1.57
CA TYR A 238 -7.20 15.31 2.67
C TYR A 238 -6.99 14.39 3.88
N MET A 239 -7.74 13.29 4.00
CA MET A 239 -7.75 12.43 5.19
C MET A 239 -7.65 10.95 4.81
N THR A 240 -6.44 10.45 4.59
CA THR A 240 -6.21 9.11 4.01
C THR A 240 -5.47 8.15 4.93
N ASP A 241 -4.60 8.67 5.80
CA ASP A 241 -3.76 7.93 6.72
C ASP A 241 -3.85 8.52 8.14
N PRO A 242 -3.28 7.88 9.16
CA PRO A 242 -3.36 8.37 10.54
C PRO A 242 -2.75 9.76 10.74
N VAL A 243 -1.70 10.10 9.96
CA VAL A 243 -1.03 11.41 10.06
C VAL A 243 -1.96 12.52 9.55
N SER A 244 -2.53 12.33 8.37
CA SER A 244 -3.46 13.28 7.76
C SER A 244 -4.77 13.40 8.52
N ARG A 245 -5.29 12.30 9.07
CA ARG A 245 -6.48 12.31 9.94
C ARG A 245 -6.25 13.03 11.28
N ALA A 246 -5.05 12.90 11.86
CA ALA A 246 -4.69 13.63 13.07
C ALA A 246 -4.33 15.11 12.83
N SER A 247 -4.16 15.54 11.57
CA SER A 247 -3.71 16.88 11.23
C SER A 247 -4.85 17.91 11.33
N GLN A 248 -4.66 18.90 12.21
CA GLN A 248 -5.56 20.06 12.30
C GLN A 248 -5.61 20.86 10.99
N THR A 249 -4.49 20.96 10.28
CA THR A 249 -4.43 21.63 8.98
C THR A 249 -5.27 20.88 7.94
N MET A 250 -5.22 19.55 7.91
CA MET A 250 -6.07 18.77 7.01
C MET A 250 -7.55 18.88 7.38
N ALA A 251 -7.89 18.91 8.67
CA ALA A 251 -9.26 19.19 9.12
C ALA A 251 -9.76 20.57 8.66
N LYS A 252 -8.91 21.60 8.74
CA LYS A 252 -9.15 22.94 8.20
C LYS A 252 -9.36 22.90 6.68
N CYS A 253 -8.53 22.18 5.93
CA CYS A 253 -8.70 22.00 4.48
C CYS A 253 -10.03 21.32 4.12
N VAL A 254 -10.41 20.25 4.84
CA VAL A 254 -11.71 19.58 4.67
C VAL A 254 -12.85 20.57 4.89
N LYS A 255 -12.82 21.32 5.99
CA LYS A 255 -13.83 22.34 6.30
C LYS A 255 -13.92 23.40 5.20
N ALA A 256 -12.78 23.88 4.70
CA ALA A 256 -12.71 24.88 3.63
C ALA A 256 -13.41 24.40 2.35
N VAL A 257 -13.19 23.13 1.95
CA VAL A 257 -13.77 22.60 0.71
C VAL A 257 -15.23 22.17 0.86
N THR A 258 -15.72 21.96 2.08
CA THR A 258 -17.13 21.60 2.34
C THR A 258 -18.02 22.80 2.63
N GLU A 259 -17.52 23.80 3.36
CA GLU A 259 -18.29 24.92 3.88
C GLU A 259 -17.87 26.28 3.28
N GLY A 260 -16.78 26.30 2.49
CA GLY A 260 -16.21 27.50 1.90
C GLY A 260 -15.04 28.07 2.71
N ALA A 261 -14.21 28.89 2.06
CA ALA A 261 -12.96 29.39 2.64
C ALA A 261 -13.15 30.27 3.90
N GLN A 262 -14.30 30.93 4.05
CA GLN A 262 -14.62 31.75 5.22
C GLN A 262 -14.89 30.90 6.49
N ALA A 263 -15.20 29.62 6.33
CA ALA A 263 -15.49 28.74 7.46
C ALA A 263 -14.24 28.41 8.30
N VAL A 264 -13.05 28.74 7.78
CA VAL A 264 -11.75 28.43 8.40
C VAL A 264 -11.07 29.66 9.00
N ASP A 265 -11.67 30.84 8.83
CA ASP A 265 -11.16 32.07 9.44
C ASP A 265 -11.27 31.96 10.96
N GLU A 266 -10.11 32.00 11.64
CA GLU A 266 -10.09 32.18 13.09
C GLU A 266 -10.59 33.59 13.39
N PRO A 267 -11.44 33.79 14.43
CA PRO A 267 -11.85 35.13 14.80
C PRO A 267 -10.59 35.96 15.03
N THR A 268 -10.44 37.07 14.30
CA THR A 268 -9.39 38.05 14.55
C THR A 268 -9.47 38.43 16.01
N ILE A 269 -8.49 38.00 16.80
CA ILE A 269 -8.30 38.44 18.17
C ILE A 269 -7.94 39.93 18.06
N CYS A 270 -8.94 40.80 18.24
CA CYS A 270 -8.74 42.22 18.51
C CYS A 270 -8.22 42.42 19.93
#